data_AF-A0A3D0KLL4-F1
#
_entry.id   AF-A0A3D0KLL4-F1
#
_cell.length_a   1.000
_cell.length_b   1.000
_cell.length_c   1.000
_cell.angle_alpha   90.00
_cell.angle_beta   90.00
_cell.angle_gamma   90.00
#
_symmetry.space_group_name_H-M   'P 1'
#
loop_
_entity.id
_entity.type
_entity.pdbx_description
1 polymer ?
#
loop_
_entity_poly.entity_id
_entity_poly.type
_entity_poly.pdbx_seq_one_letter_code
_entity_poly.pdbx_strand_id
1 'polypeptide(L)'
;MKSSNRAFFKYLAYALELVLLAVLQSTPRLLPEIFGAKPFLLLALALSVTAFEDFIPSIIFAALCGIISDLNSGGTVGYFAVTLTIVCAVIHYFRGTYLNATMFTFIITSLAGAAAVLILYFIIFRAFGGGSWELFLSRYISRVILTLLASVILYIINGFIHKSFTRKY
;
A
#
# COMPACT_ATOMS: atom_id res chain seq x y z
N MET A 1 -18.14 0.82 27.78
CA MET A 1 -17.18 1.83 27.26
C MET A 1 -15.73 1.33 27.00
N LYS A 2 -15.30 0.10 27.38
CA LYS A 2 -13.91 -0.37 27.16
C LYS A 2 -13.53 -0.75 25.70
N SER A 3 -14.52 -0.94 24.82
CA SER A 3 -14.30 -1.33 23.41
C SER A 3 -13.85 -0.15 22.52
N SER A 4 -14.45 1.05 22.71
CA SER A 4 -14.24 2.22 21.83
C SER A 4 -12.80 2.75 21.85
N ASN A 5 -12.17 2.83 23.03
CA ASN A 5 -10.81 3.36 23.14
C ASN A 5 -9.79 2.50 22.40
N ARG A 6 -9.98 1.18 22.32
CA ARG A 6 -9.04 0.30 21.61
C ARG A 6 -9.09 0.48 20.10
N ALA A 7 -10.29 0.68 19.54
CA ALA A 7 -10.45 1.00 18.13
C ALA A 7 -9.77 2.34 17.81
N PHE A 8 -9.95 3.36 18.66
CA PHE A 8 -9.26 4.64 18.52
C PHE A 8 -7.73 4.49 18.50
N PHE A 9 -7.14 3.78 19.48
CA PHE A 9 -5.68 3.58 19.52
C PHE A 9 -5.15 2.76 18.34
N LYS A 10 -5.93 1.80 17.83
CA LYS A 10 -5.57 1.02 16.63
C LYS A 10 -5.49 1.91 15.39
N TYR A 11 -6.53 2.72 15.12
CA TYR A 11 -6.53 3.62 13.97
C TYR A 11 -5.54 4.77 14.13
N LEU A 12 -5.29 5.23 15.36
CA LEU A 12 -4.21 6.17 15.64
C LEU A 12 -2.84 5.57 15.29
N ALA A 13 -2.58 4.30 15.63
CA ALA A 13 -1.33 3.63 15.27
C ALA A 13 -1.15 3.53 13.75
N TYR A 14 -2.19 3.15 13.01
CA TYR A 14 -2.15 3.13 11.53
C TYR A 14 -1.96 4.52 10.92
N ALA A 15 -2.57 5.56 11.50
CA ALA A 15 -2.37 6.93 11.06
C ALA A 15 -0.92 7.41 11.29
N LEU A 16 -0.33 7.07 12.45
CA LEU A 16 1.07 7.37 12.75
C LEU A 16 2.02 6.63 11.81
N GLU A 17 1.75 5.36 11.53
CA GLU A 17 2.51 4.56 10.56
C GLU A 17 2.44 5.17 9.15
N LEU A 18 1.24 5.59 8.73
CA LEU A 18 1.03 6.30 7.46
C LEU A 18 1.86 7.58 7.38
N VAL A 19 1.87 8.41 8.43
CA VAL A 19 2.68 9.64 8.46
C VAL A 19 4.17 9.31 8.42
N LEU A 20 4.62 8.33 9.20
CA LEU A 20 6.03 7.93 9.25
C LEU A 20 6.52 7.42 7.88
N LEU A 21 5.74 6.54 7.23
CA LEU A 21 6.07 6.03 5.91
C LEU A 21 5.96 7.10 4.83
N ALA A 22 5.01 8.04 4.94
CA ALA A 22 4.93 9.18 4.05
C ALA A 22 6.19 10.04 4.11
N VAL A 23 6.63 10.43 5.32
CA VAL A 23 7.86 11.21 5.51
C VAL A 23 9.08 10.46 5.00
N LEU A 24 9.17 9.16 5.27
CA LEU A 24 10.26 8.31 4.80
C LEU A 24 10.31 8.21 3.27
N GLN A 25 9.15 8.14 2.62
CA GLN A 25 9.02 8.12 1.16
C GLN A 25 9.37 9.49 0.53
N SER A 26 8.90 10.59 1.13
CA SER A 26 9.13 11.96 0.66
C SER A 26 10.60 12.40 0.79
N THR A 27 11.32 11.93 1.81
CA THR A 27 12.69 12.41 2.09
C THR A 27 13.69 11.84 1.07
N PRO A 28 14.37 12.67 0.26
CA PRO A 28 15.46 12.22 -0.61
C PRO A 28 16.64 11.75 0.27
N ARG A 29 17.27 10.61 -0.05
CA ARG A 29 18.47 10.03 0.61
C ARG A 29 18.30 9.21 1.90
N LEU A 30 17.11 9.10 2.50
CA LEU A 30 16.95 8.28 3.72
C LEU A 30 16.83 6.78 3.42
N LEU A 31 16.29 6.43 2.26
CA LEU A 31 16.16 5.05 1.80
C LEU A 31 17.25 4.78 0.75
N PRO A 32 17.97 3.64 0.83
CA PRO A 32 18.90 3.26 -0.22
C PRO A 32 18.13 3.09 -1.53
N GLU A 33 18.57 3.79 -2.58
CA GLU A 33 18.06 3.60 -3.93
C GLU A 33 18.61 2.28 -4.48
N ILE A 34 17.95 1.18 -4.13
CA ILE A 34 18.29 -0.13 -4.65
C ILE A 34 17.85 -0.16 -6.13
N PHE A 35 18.82 -0.29 -7.05
CA PHE A 35 18.62 -0.20 -8.51
C PHE A 35 18.02 1.13 -9.02
N GLY A 36 18.34 2.26 -8.36
CA GLY A 36 17.93 3.59 -8.83
C GLY A 36 16.43 3.86 -8.75
N ALA A 37 15.71 3.09 -7.91
CA ALA A 37 14.30 3.28 -7.66
C ALA A 37 13.98 3.22 -6.16
N LYS A 38 13.26 4.22 -5.66
CA LYS A 38 12.75 4.26 -4.28
C LYS A 38 11.64 3.22 -4.05
N PRO A 39 11.62 2.53 -2.89
CA PRO A 39 10.52 1.63 -2.52
C PRO A 39 9.22 2.42 -2.31
N PHE A 40 8.10 1.84 -2.72
CA PHE A 40 6.79 2.50 -2.63
C PHE A 40 6.07 2.10 -1.34
N LEU A 41 6.51 2.68 -0.22
CA LEU A 41 6.08 2.27 1.12
C LEU A 41 4.58 2.47 1.39
N LEU A 42 3.98 3.53 0.85
CA LEU A 42 2.55 3.81 1.01
C LEU A 42 1.65 2.77 0.32
N LEU A 43 2.11 2.18 -0.79
CA LEU A 43 1.41 1.08 -1.46
C LEU A 43 1.43 -0.18 -0.59
N ALA A 44 2.58 -0.50 -0.01
CA ALA A 44 2.74 -1.64 0.88
C ALA A 44 1.88 -1.48 2.15
N LEU A 45 1.78 -0.27 2.69
CA LEU A 45 0.91 0.03 3.84
C LEU A 45 -0.57 -0.20 3.49
N ALA A 46 -1.05 0.37 2.39
CA ALA A 46 -2.45 0.22 1.97
C ALA A 46 -2.86 -1.26 1.80
N LEU A 47 -1.99 -2.06 1.17
CA LEU A 47 -2.21 -3.50 1.02
C LEU A 47 -2.21 -4.23 2.37
N SER A 48 -1.29 -3.87 3.27
CA SER A 48 -1.21 -4.45 4.61
C SER A 48 -2.44 -4.14 5.46
N VAL A 49 -2.91 -2.89 5.48
CA VAL A 49 -4.13 -2.51 6.21
C VAL A 49 -5.34 -3.26 5.63
N THR A 50 -5.43 -3.35 4.30
CA THR A 50 -6.49 -4.10 3.60
C THR A 50 -6.53 -5.58 4.00
N ALA A 51 -5.39 -6.18 4.36
CA ALA A 51 -5.32 -7.57 4.77
C ALA A 51 -5.98 -7.86 6.14
N PHE A 52 -6.00 -6.87 7.03
CA PHE A 52 -6.46 -7.03 8.42
C PHE A 52 -7.77 -6.34 8.73
N GLU A 53 -8.07 -5.22 8.04
CA GLU A 53 -9.23 -4.39 8.36
C GLU A 53 -10.44 -4.70 7.46
N ASP A 54 -11.59 -4.16 7.89
CA ASP A 54 -12.85 -4.19 7.15
C ASP A 54 -12.80 -3.30 5.90
N PHE A 55 -13.81 -3.41 5.04
CA PHE A 55 -13.85 -2.75 3.74
C PHE A 55 -13.70 -1.23 3.83
N ILE A 56 -14.50 -0.60 4.70
CA ILE A 56 -14.52 0.86 4.88
C ILE A 56 -13.16 1.42 5.32
N PRO A 57 -12.54 0.98 6.43
CA PRO A 57 -11.23 1.47 6.83
C PRO A 57 -10.15 1.17 5.78
N SER A 58 -10.20 0.00 5.13
CA SER A 58 -9.23 -0.36 4.09
C SER A 58 -9.22 0.64 2.92
N ILE A 59 -10.40 1.00 2.43
CA ILE A 59 -10.57 1.96 1.32
C ILE A 59 -10.13 3.37 1.73
N ILE A 60 -10.47 3.81 2.95
CA ILE A 60 -10.06 5.13 3.46
C ILE A 60 -8.54 5.22 3.51
N PHE A 61 -7.87 4.21 4.08
CA PHE A 61 -6.41 4.17 4.15
C PHE A 61 -5.76 4.08 2.76
N ALA A 62 -6.33 3.30 1.83
CA ALA A 62 -5.86 3.23 0.45
C ALA A 62 -5.95 4.59 -0.25
N ALA A 63 -7.08 5.30 -0.09
CA ALA A 63 -7.26 6.64 -0.65
C ALA A 63 -6.27 7.64 -0.07
N LEU A 64 -6.09 7.67 1.27
CA LEU A 64 -5.14 8.55 1.94
C LEU A 64 -3.69 8.29 1.51
N CYS A 65 -3.28 7.02 1.50
CA CYS A 65 -1.96 6.61 1.01
C CYS A 65 -1.74 7.07 -0.44
N GLY A 66 -2.78 6.97 -1.26
CA GLY A 66 -2.68 7.33 -2.65
C GLY A 66 -2.65 8.84 -2.90
N ILE A 67 -3.45 9.63 -2.17
CA ILE A 67 -3.41 11.10 -2.22
C ILE A 67 -2.03 11.62 -1.83
N ILE A 68 -1.47 11.12 -0.73
CA ILE A 68 -0.14 11.53 -0.26
C ILE A 68 0.93 11.17 -1.30
N SER A 69 0.81 10.00 -1.92
CA SER A 69 1.73 9.58 -2.98
C SER A 69 1.62 10.47 -4.22
N ASP A 70 0.42 10.85 -4.62
CA ASP A 70 0.20 11.78 -5.73
C ASP A 70 0.86 13.14 -5.43
N LEU A 71 0.64 13.70 -4.24
CA LEU A 71 1.23 14.96 -3.80
C LEU A 71 2.77 14.91 -3.80
N ASN A 72 3.34 13.79 -3.40
CA ASN A 72 4.80 13.58 -3.39
C ASN A 72 5.41 13.41 -4.79
N SER A 73 4.62 12.95 -5.77
CA SER A 73 5.10 12.67 -7.12
C SER A 73 5.19 13.92 -8.01
N GLY A 74 4.60 15.04 -7.59
CA GLY A 74 4.52 16.27 -8.39
C GLY A 74 3.66 16.15 -9.66
N GLY A 75 2.94 15.03 -9.82
CA GLY A 75 2.05 14.75 -10.96
C GLY A 75 0.60 15.12 -10.69
N THR A 76 -0.30 14.61 -11.54
CA THR A 76 -1.75 14.84 -11.44
C THR A 76 -2.32 14.27 -10.14
N VAL A 77 -2.83 15.15 -9.29
CA VAL A 77 -3.44 14.76 -8.01
C VAL A 77 -4.68 13.89 -8.22
N GLY A 78 -4.76 12.76 -7.51
CA GLY A 78 -5.92 11.88 -7.49
C GLY A 78 -5.79 10.64 -8.38
N TYR A 79 -4.79 10.58 -9.25
CA TYR A 79 -4.59 9.45 -10.14
C TYR A 79 -4.26 8.15 -9.37
N PHE A 80 -3.21 8.21 -8.56
CA PHE A 80 -2.76 7.06 -7.79
C PHE A 80 -3.73 6.79 -6.62
N ALA A 81 -4.35 7.83 -6.05
CA ALA A 81 -5.43 7.70 -5.08
C ALA A 81 -6.57 6.81 -5.56
N VAL A 82 -7.16 7.12 -6.72
CA VAL A 82 -8.29 6.35 -7.27
C VAL A 82 -7.85 4.93 -7.61
N THR A 83 -6.71 4.78 -8.28
CA THR A 83 -6.17 3.48 -8.69
C THR A 83 -5.94 2.57 -7.50
N LEU A 84 -5.24 3.06 -6.47
CA LEU A 84 -4.92 2.29 -5.27
C LEU A 84 -6.18 1.90 -4.49
N THR A 85 -7.17 2.81 -4.43
CA THR A 85 -8.45 2.57 -3.77
C THR A 85 -9.24 1.45 -4.45
N ILE A 86 -9.34 1.48 -5.78
CA ILE A 86 -10.03 0.44 -6.56
C ILE A 86 -9.34 -0.91 -6.36
N VAL A 87 -8.01 -0.95 -6.47
CA VAL A 87 -7.25 -2.20 -6.29
C VAL A 87 -7.45 -2.78 -4.90
N CYS A 88 -7.39 -1.96 -3.85
CA CYS A 88 -7.61 -2.41 -2.48
C CYS A 88 -9.06 -2.88 -2.26
N ALA A 89 -10.06 -2.20 -2.84
CA ALA A 89 -11.45 -2.62 -2.78
C ALA A 89 -11.66 -4.00 -3.42
N VAL A 90 -11.07 -4.22 -4.60
CA VAL A 90 -11.11 -5.50 -5.31
C VAL A 90 -10.44 -6.61 -4.50
N ILE A 91 -9.22 -6.37 -3.99
CA ILE A 91 -8.50 -7.34 -3.15
C ILE A 91 -9.30 -7.68 -1.89
N HIS A 92 -9.93 -6.69 -1.25
CA HIS A 92 -10.77 -6.90 -0.08
C HIS A 92 -11.95 -7.82 -0.39
N TYR A 93 -12.64 -7.58 -1.50
CA TYR A 93 -13.76 -8.41 -1.97
C TYR A 93 -13.34 -9.87 -2.23
N PHE A 94 -12.22 -10.08 -2.94
CA PHE A 94 -11.69 -11.43 -3.19
C PHE A 94 -11.29 -12.13 -1.89
N ARG A 95 -10.77 -11.39 -0.92
CA ARG A 95 -10.40 -11.94 0.39
C ARG A 95 -11.63 -12.42 1.17
N GLY A 96 -12.71 -11.65 1.17
CA GLY A 96 -13.95 -12.04 1.85
C GLY A 96 -14.63 -13.28 1.24
N THR A 97 -14.43 -13.51 -0.06
CA THR A 97 -15.18 -14.53 -0.81
C THR A 97 -14.38 -15.82 -1.07
N TYR A 98 -13.07 -15.70 -1.33
CA TYR A 98 -12.28 -16.82 -1.90
C TYR A 98 -10.98 -17.13 -1.16
N LEU A 99 -10.48 -16.25 -0.30
CA LEU A 99 -9.13 -16.40 0.27
C LEU A 99 -9.15 -16.44 1.79
N ASN A 100 -8.61 -17.51 2.35
CA ASN A 100 -8.31 -17.58 3.78
C ASN A 100 -7.26 -16.52 4.16
N ALA A 101 -7.38 -15.94 5.35
CA ALA A 101 -6.43 -14.98 5.89
C ALA A 101 -5.12 -15.67 6.32
N THR A 102 -4.25 -15.97 5.36
CA THR A 102 -2.93 -16.56 5.59
C THR A 102 -1.84 -15.64 5.05
N MET A 103 -0.61 -15.81 5.53
CA MET A 103 0.53 -15.04 5.02
C MET A 103 0.76 -15.31 3.52
N PHE A 104 0.50 -16.54 3.06
CA PHE A 104 0.67 -16.92 1.66
C PHE A 104 -0.32 -16.20 0.74
N THR A 105 -1.61 -16.14 1.11
CA THR A 105 -2.62 -15.42 0.33
C THR A 105 -2.35 -13.92 0.32
N PHE A 106 -1.80 -13.36 1.40
CA PHE A 106 -1.35 -11.96 1.44
C PHE A 106 -0.19 -11.67 0.49
N ILE A 107 0.82 -12.55 0.42
CA ILE A 107 1.94 -12.36 -0.52
C ILE A 107 1.42 -12.35 -1.96
N ILE A 108 0.52 -13.28 -2.31
CA ILE A 108 -0.07 -13.33 -3.65
C ILE A 108 -0.91 -12.09 -3.94
N THR A 109 -1.79 -11.67 -3.02
CA THR A 109 -2.64 -10.49 -3.24
C THR A 109 -1.85 -9.19 -3.26
N SER A 110 -0.77 -9.09 -2.46
CA SER A 110 0.12 -7.92 -2.49
C SER A 110 0.94 -7.85 -3.78
N LEU A 111 1.38 -8.99 -4.31
CA LEU A 111 2.03 -9.07 -5.62
C LEU A 111 1.08 -8.70 -6.75
N ALA A 112 -0.12 -9.27 -6.75
CA ALA A 112 -1.15 -8.96 -7.74
C ALA A 112 -1.58 -7.49 -7.67
N GLY A 113 -1.76 -6.94 -6.47
CA GLY A 113 -2.11 -5.54 -6.24
C GLY A 113 -1.02 -4.59 -6.71
N ALA A 114 0.24 -4.85 -6.35
CA ALA A 114 1.36 -4.05 -6.82
C ALA A 114 1.50 -4.11 -8.34
N ALA A 115 1.41 -5.30 -8.95
CA ALA A 115 1.45 -5.45 -10.40
C ALA A 115 0.29 -4.70 -11.08
N ALA A 116 -0.93 -4.80 -10.58
CA ALA A 116 -2.11 -4.12 -11.12
C ALA A 116 -1.95 -2.59 -11.10
N VAL A 117 -1.53 -2.02 -9.97
CA VAL A 117 -1.30 -0.58 -9.84
C VAL A 117 -0.23 -0.10 -10.83
N LEU A 118 0.86 -0.86 -11.00
CA LEU A 118 1.92 -0.49 -11.93
C LEU A 118 1.52 -0.63 -13.40
N ILE A 119 0.76 -1.67 -13.76
CA ILE A 119 0.24 -1.86 -15.12
C ILE A 119 -0.73 -0.73 -15.47
N LEU A 120 -1.64 -0.36 -14.56
CA LEU A 120 -2.55 0.76 -14.76
C LEU A 120 -1.77 2.07 -14.93
N TYR A 121 -0.79 2.32 -14.06
CA TYR A 121 0.12 3.47 -14.19
C TYR A 121 0.85 3.47 -15.54
N PHE A 122 1.31 2.31 -16.02
CA PHE A 122 1.97 2.18 -17.31
C PHE A 122 1.05 2.54 -18.49
N ILE A 123 -0.16 1.97 -18.53
CA ILE A 123 -1.13 2.20 -19.61
C ILE A 123 -1.40 3.69 -19.74
N ILE A 124 -1.53 4.38 -18.61
CA ILE A 124 -1.88 5.80 -18.59
C ILE A 124 -0.66 6.65 -18.94
N PHE A 125 0.53 6.34 -18.42
CA PHE A 125 1.76 6.98 -18.85
C PHE A 125 1.98 6.86 -20.38
N ARG A 126 1.66 5.69 -20.96
CA ARG A 126 1.73 5.46 -22.40
C ARG A 126 0.68 6.25 -23.17
N ALA A 127 -0.55 6.35 -22.64
CA ALA A 127 -1.63 7.14 -23.24
C ALA A 127 -1.30 8.64 -23.32
N PHE A 128 -0.54 9.17 -22.36
CA PHE A 128 -0.07 10.57 -22.36
C PHE A 128 1.23 10.81 -23.16
N GLY A 129 1.67 9.86 -23.98
CA GLY A 129 2.82 10.05 -24.88
C GLY A 129 4.20 9.94 -24.21
N GLY A 130 4.29 9.33 -23.02
CA GLY A 130 5.55 9.10 -22.34
C GLY A 130 6.54 8.21 -23.13
N GLY A 131 7.81 8.63 -23.16
CA GLY A 131 8.89 7.95 -23.90
C GLY A 131 9.50 6.71 -23.22
N SER A 132 10.11 5.86 -24.07
CA SER A 132 11.02 4.71 -23.86
C SER A 132 10.70 3.65 -22.78
N TRP A 133 10.43 2.43 -23.26
CA TRP A 133 10.10 1.17 -22.54
C TRP A 133 11.18 0.68 -21.55
N GLU A 134 12.46 0.97 -21.79
CA GLU A 134 13.59 0.38 -21.05
C GLU A 134 13.85 1.01 -19.67
N LEU A 135 13.66 2.33 -19.55
CA LEU A 135 13.75 3.04 -18.26
C LEU A 135 12.56 2.72 -17.36
N PHE A 136 11.43 2.35 -17.96
CA PHE A 136 10.25 1.89 -17.25
C PHE A 136 10.51 0.50 -16.64
N LEU A 137 10.89 -0.50 -17.43
CA LEU A 137 11.07 -1.87 -16.90
C LEU A 137 12.11 -1.98 -15.77
N SER A 138 13.29 -1.37 -15.93
CA SER A 138 14.37 -1.46 -14.94
C SER A 138 14.03 -0.78 -13.61
N ARG A 139 13.39 0.39 -13.65
CA ARG A 139 12.94 1.09 -12.43
C ARG A 139 11.69 0.47 -11.81
N TYR A 140 10.80 -0.13 -12.60
CA TYR A 140 9.53 -0.65 -12.11
C TYR A 140 9.65 -2.07 -11.52
N ILE A 141 10.47 -2.95 -12.09
CA ILE A 141 10.77 -4.27 -11.52
C ILE A 141 11.39 -4.13 -10.13
N SER A 142 12.36 -3.21 -10.02
CA SER A 142 13.00 -2.88 -8.74
C SER A 142 11.98 -2.36 -7.72
N ARG A 143 11.01 -1.53 -8.15
CA ARG A 143 9.90 -1.09 -7.30
C ARG A 143 9.03 -2.24 -6.84
N VAL A 144 8.59 -3.16 -7.70
CA VAL A 144 7.76 -4.32 -7.29
C VAL A 144 8.45 -5.14 -6.20
N ILE A 145 9.70 -5.52 -6.45
CA ILE A 145 10.46 -6.38 -5.53
C ILE A 145 10.63 -5.71 -4.17
N LEU A 146 10.98 -4.42 -4.16
CA LEU A 146 11.12 -3.67 -2.92
C LEU A 146 9.77 -3.48 -2.20
N THR A 147 8.69 -3.30 -2.94
CA THR A 147 7.35 -3.14 -2.37
C THR A 147 6.84 -4.45 -1.75
N LEU A 148 7.22 -5.60 -2.31
CA LEU A 148 6.94 -6.91 -1.71
C LEU A 148 7.71 -7.14 -0.41
N LEU A 149 8.99 -6.79 -0.37
CA LEU A 149 9.77 -6.89 0.86
C LEU A 149 9.18 -5.99 1.95
N ALA A 150 8.82 -4.76 1.59
CA ALA A 150 8.16 -3.83 2.49
C ALA A 150 6.77 -4.35 2.94
N SER A 151 5.97 -4.93 2.04
CA SER A 151 4.63 -5.42 2.37
C SER A 151 4.67 -6.57 3.39
N VAL A 152 5.66 -7.45 3.30
CA VAL A 152 5.84 -8.54 4.28
C VAL A 152 6.19 -7.98 5.67
N ILE A 153 7.10 -7.01 5.75
CA ILE A 153 7.47 -6.38 7.02
C ILE A 153 6.26 -5.65 7.63
N LEU A 154 5.55 -4.86 6.83
CA LEU A 154 4.36 -4.13 7.28
C LEU A 154 3.23 -5.08 7.66
N TYR A 155 3.09 -6.24 7.01
CA TYR A 155 2.12 -7.26 7.40
C TYR A 155 2.39 -7.80 8.80
N ILE A 156 3.64 -8.04 9.16
CA ILE A 156 4.01 -8.52 10.50
C ILE A 156 3.73 -7.44 11.55
N ILE A 157 4.11 -6.19 11.28
CA ILE A 157 3.87 -5.03 12.16
C ILE A 157 2.36 -4.82 12.36
N ASN A 158 1.60 -4.76 11.27
CA ASN A 158 0.16 -4.54 11.31
C ASN A 158 -0.60 -5.72 11.91
N GLY A 159 -0.11 -6.94 11.71
CA GLY A 159 -0.61 -8.12 12.42
C GLY A 159 -0.40 -8.02 13.93
N PHE A 160 0.76 -7.50 14.37
CA PHE A 160 1.04 -7.27 15.79
C PHE A 160 0.14 -6.17 16.39
N ILE A 161 -0.01 -5.05 15.69
CA ILE A 161 -0.91 -3.94 16.08
C ILE A 161 -2.34 -4.48 16.18
N HIS A 162 -2.83 -5.12 15.13
CA HIS A 162 -4.19 -5.65 15.08
C HIS A 162 -4.43 -6.66 16.21
N LYS A 163 -3.51 -7.61 16.44
CA LYS A 163 -3.64 -8.59 17.53
C LYS A 163 -3.62 -7.93 18.91
N SER A 164 -2.83 -6.87 19.11
CA SER A 164 -2.72 -6.16 20.38
C SER A 164 -4.02 -5.43 20.76
N PHE A 165 -4.74 -4.89 19.77
CA PHE A 165 -5.96 -4.12 20.01
C PHE A 165 -7.26 -4.93 19.82
N THR A 166 -7.23 -6.02 19.06
CA THR A 166 -8.39 -6.88 18.76
C THR A 166 -8.51 -8.11 19.68
N ARG A 167 -7.55 -8.38 20.59
CA ARG A 167 -7.63 -9.53 21.51
C ARG A 167 -8.90 -9.47 22.39
N LYS A 168 -9.91 -10.26 22.00
CA LYS A 168 -10.99 -10.73 22.87
C LYS A 168 -10.36 -11.72 23.85
N TYR A 169 -10.55 -11.47 25.15
CA TYR A 169 -10.44 -12.53 26.14
C TYR A 169 -11.54 -13.55 25.89
#